data_AF-A0A383DGA8-F1
#
_entry.id   AF-A0A383DGA8-F1
#
_cell.length_a   1.000
_cell.length_b   1.000
_cell.length_c   1.000
_cell.angle_alpha   90.00
_cell.angle_beta   90.00
_cell.angle_gamma   90.00
#
_symmetry.space_group_name_H-M   'P 1'
#
loop_
_entity.id
_entity.type
_entity.pdbx_description
1 polymer ?
#
loop_
_entity_poly.entity_id
_entity_poly.type
_entity_poly.pdbx_seq_one_letter_code
_entity_poly.pdbx_strand_id
1 'polypeptide(L)'
;VAKVKYTKVMKCADLEIGKSAIIEVGDKEIALFNYKGNFYAIDNTCPHRGAPLGEGRIEEGILICPNHEWRFELKSGWCPQNPELSTEVYPIKVHDEKIYIRLEKPKVEGAAGSAANSLPSDIKFKIPTILKPRNPDEEL
;
A
#
# COMPACT_ATOMS: atom_id res chain seq x y z
N VAL A 1 -17.43 -21.04 5.14
CA VAL A 1 -16.63 -19.94 4.54
C VAL A 1 -16.71 -18.74 5.46
N ALA A 2 -15.61 -18.31 6.08
CA ALA A 2 -15.62 -17.13 6.94
C ALA A 2 -16.05 -15.91 6.12
N LYS A 3 -17.12 -15.22 6.54
CA LYS A 3 -17.58 -14.00 5.87
C LYS A 3 -16.54 -12.91 6.12
N VAL A 4 -15.94 -12.40 5.06
CA VAL A 4 -15.04 -11.24 5.14
C VAL A 4 -15.81 -10.05 5.70
N LYS A 5 -15.41 -9.54 6.87
CA LYS A 5 -16.08 -8.40 7.51
C LYS A 5 -15.49 -7.08 7.03
N TYR A 6 -16.36 -6.20 6.54
CA TYR A 6 -16.04 -4.81 6.21
C TYR A 6 -16.76 -3.90 7.21
N THR A 7 -16.02 -2.99 7.83
CA THR A 7 -16.55 -2.01 8.78
C THR A 7 -16.69 -0.66 8.09
N LYS A 8 -17.87 -0.04 8.21
CA LYS A 8 -18.11 1.33 7.74
C LYS A 8 -17.32 2.30 8.61
N VAL A 9 -16.57 3.21 8.00
CA VAL A 9 -15.73 4.16 8.75
C VAL A 9 -16.14 5.63 8.58
N MET A 10 -16.44 6.09 7.36
CA MET A 10 -16.88 7.47 7.11
C MET A 10 -17.57 7.62 5.75
N LYS A 11 -18.11 8.79 5.43
CA LYS A 11 -18.58 9.12 4.08
C LYS A 11 -17.41 9.59 3.21
N CYS A 12 -17.50 9.36 1.91
CA CYS A 12 -16.48 9.83 0.96
C CYS A 12 -16.31 11.36 0.99
N ALA A 13 -17.42 12.10 1.17
CA ALA A 13 -17.42 13.56 1.20
C ALA A 13 -16.74 14.16 2.45
N ASP A 14 -16.63 13.38 3.54
CA ASP A 14 -16.04 13.86 4.79
C ASP A 14 -14.50 13.85 4.74
N LEU A 15 -13.90 13.16 3.75
CA LEU A 15 -12.46 13.13 3.51
C LEU A 15 -12.15 13.70 2.13
N GLU A 16 -11.89 15.00 2.08
CA GLU A 16 -11.57 15.72 0.85
C GLU A 16 -10.28 15.21 0.19
N ILE A 17 -10.16 15.41 -1.13
CA ILE A 17 -8.97 15.03 -1.89
C ILE A 17 -7.74 15.77 -1.32
N GLY A 18 -6.66 15.02 -1.09
CA GLY A 18 -5.41 15.53 -0.51
C GLY A 18 -5.41 15.59 1.02
N LYS A 19 -6.48 15.14 1.68
CA LYS A 19 -6.55 15.06 3.14
C LYS A 19 -6.33 13.63 3.64
N SER A 20 -6.00 13.56 4.93
CA SER A 20 -5.92 12.34 5.72
C SER A 20 -6.84 12.43 6.93
N ALA A 21 -7.20 11.28 7.48
CA ALA A 21 -7.87 11.13 8.76
C ALA A 21 -7.22 9.97 9.51
N ILE A 22 -7.10 10.12 10.83
CA ILE A 22 -6.75 9.04 11.74
C ILE A 22 -8.05 8.53 12.35
N ILE A 23 -8.32 7.24 12.21
CA ILE A 23 -9.56 6.62 12.66
C ILE A 23 -9.27 5.40 13.52
N GLU A 24 -10.05 5.21 14.57
CA GLU A 24 -10.02 4.03 15.41
C GLU A 24 -11.08 3.02 14.93
N VAL A 25 -10.65 1.80 14.60
CA VAL A 25 -11.56 0.74 14.15
C VAL A 25 -11.22 -0.55 14.89
N GLY A 26 -12.01 -0.87 15.91
CA GLY A 26 -11.70 -1.97 16.82
C GLY A 26 -10.56 -1.59 17.76
N ASP A 27 -9.50 -2.40 17.78
CA ASP A 27 -8.26 -2.19 18.54
C ASP A 27 -7.14 -1.56 17.69
N LYS A 28 -7.45 -1.14 16.47
CA LYS A 28 -6.48 -0.60 15.51
C LYS A 28 -6.71 0.88 15.22
N GLU A 29 -5.61 1.61 15.14
CA GLU A 29 -5.58 2.99 14.65
C GLU A 29 -5.10 2.99 13.19
N ILE A 30 -5.91 3.57 12.29
CA ILE A 30 -5.71 3.51 10.84
C ILE A 30 -5.56 4.91 10.29
N ALA A 31 -4.52 5.10 9.49
CA ALA A 31 -4.34 6.29 8.66
C ALA A 31 -5.09 6.10 7.33
N LEU A 32 -6.16 6.87 7.15
CA LEU A 32 -6.97 6.88 5.93
C LEU A 32 -6.64 8.12 5.11
N PHE A 33 -6.29 7.94 3.84
CA PHE A 33 -5.91 8.99 2.91
C PHE A 33 -6.87 9.05 1.73
N ASN A 34 -7.18 10.25 1.26
CA ASN A 34 -7.76 10.46 -0.07
C ASN A 34 -6.69 11.05 -0.99
N TYR A 35 -5.97 10.19 -1.70
CA TYR A 35 -4.91 10.60 -2.61
C TYR A 35 -5.41 10.57 -4.06
N LYS A 36 -5.46 11.75 -4.70
CA LYS A 36 -5.93 11.92 -6.09
C LYS A 36 -7.31 11.27 -6.33
N GLY A 37 -8.23 11.38 -5.36
CA GLY A 37 -9.59 10.81 -5.43
C GLY A 37 -9.68 9.32 -5.12
N ASN A 38 -8.56 8.67 -4.78
CA ASN A 38 -8.52 7.26 -4.40
C ASN A 38 -8.26 7.13 -2.89
N PHE A 39 -8.98 6.23 -2.24
CA PHE A 39 -8.84 6.02 -0.80
C PHE A 39 -7.79 4.93 -0.50
N TYR A 40 -6.95 5.19 0.50
CA TYR A 40 -5.92 4.26 0.98
C TYR A 40 -5.97 4.19 2.50
N ALA A 41 -5.92 2.99 3.06
CA ALA A 41 -5.90 2.78 4.51
C ALA A 41 -4.66 1.97 4.87
N ILE A 42 -3.87 2.50 5.79
CA ILE A 42 -2.68 1.83 6.32
C ILE A 42 -2.68 1.88 7.84
N ASP A 43 -1.82 1.11 8.48
CA ASP A 43 -1.58 1.23 9.92
C ASP A 43 -1.11 2.64 10.26
N ASN A 44 -1.69 3.26 11.29
CA ASN A 44 -1.24 4.58 11.70
C ASN A 44 0.12 4.52 12.41
N THR A 45 0.55 3.36 12.90
CA THR A 45 1.80 3.23 13.64
C THR A 45 2.97 3.03 12.69
N CYS A 46 3.89 4.01 12.61
CA CYS A 46 5.08 3.86 11.80
C CYS A 46 5.93 2.67 12.29
N PRO A 47 6.23 1.68 11.43
CA PRO A 47 6.92 0.46 11.84
C PRO A 47 8.38 0.70 12.26
N HIS A 48 8.94 1.89 12.00
CA HIS A 48 10.27 2.27 12.46
C HIS A 48 10.29 2.61 13.97
N ARG A 49 9.47 3.57 14.42
CA ARG A 49 9.49 4.13 15.79
C ARG A 49 8.12 4.61 16.31
N GLY A 50 7.02 4.14 15.73
CA GLY A 50 5.67 4.38 16.24
C GLY A 50 5.06 5.76 15.99
N ALA A 51 5.66 6.58 15.12
CA ALA A 51 5.08 7.88 14.74
C ALA A 51 3.72 7.72 14.02
N PRO A 52 2.78 8.67 14.19
CA PRO A 52 1.48 8.64 13.53
C PRO A 52 1.62 8.92 12.02
N LEU A 53 1.45 7.89 11.20
CA LEU A 53 1.58 7.94 9.75
C LEU A 53 0.51 8.81 9.08
N GLY A 54 -0.66 8.95 9.68
CA GLY A 54 -1.75 9.82 9.21
C GLY A 54 -1.43 11.31 9.25
N GLU A 55 -0.42 11.70 10.03
CA GLU A 55 0.14 13.07 10.05
C GLU A 55 1.26 13.28 9.02
N GLY A 56 1.60 12.22 8.27
CA GLY A 56 2.59 12.27 7.20
C GLY A 56 2.10 12.98 5.94
N ARG A 57 3.04 13.22 5.02
CA ARG A 57 2.76 13.82 3.70
C ARG A 57 2.91 12.78 2.60
N ILE A 58 2.19 12.94 1.49
CA ILE A 58 2.28 12.03 0.34
C ILE A 58 2.95 12.74 -0.84
N GLU A 59 3.97 12.09 -1.41
CA GLU A 59 4.66 12.51 -2.63
C GLU A 59 4.62 11.34 -3.62
N GLU A 60 4.05 11.53 -4.81
CA GLU A 60 4.01 10.50 -5.87
C GLU A 60 3.50 9.10 -5.42
N GLY A 61 2.50 9.07 -4.52
CA GLY A 61 1.91 7.82 -4.00
C GLY A 61 2.72 7.17 -2.88
N ILE A 62 3.78 7.84 -2.42
CA ILE A 62 4.63 7.44 -1.31
C ILE A 62 4.30 8.31 -0.10
N LEU A 63 3.85 7.69 0.98
CA LEU A 63 3.71 8.33 2.27
C LEU A 63 5.08 8.53 2.91
N ILE A 64 5.33 9.73 3.42
CA ILE A 64 6.53 10.12 4.16
C ILE A 64 6.14 10.35 5.61
N CYS A 65 6.69 9.51 6.50
CA CYS A 65 6.53 9.60 7.94
C CYS A 65 6.98 10.98 8.46
N PRO A 66 6.22 11.64 9.35
CA PRO A 66 6.50 13.00 9.79
C PRO A 66 7.78 13.14 10.62
N ASN A 67 8.20 12.09 11.32
CA ASN A 67 9.29 12.20 12.30
C ASN A 67 10.68 11.96 11.69
N HIS A 68 10.82 10.91 10.88
CA HIS A 68 12.13 10.43 10.39
C HIS A 68 12.13 10.18 8.87
N GLU A 69 11.08 10.62 8.18
CA GLU A 69 10.96 10.57 6.72
C GLU A 69 11.09 9.17 6.08
N TRP A 70 10.75 8.13 6.84
CA TRP A 70 10.57 6.80 6.29
C TRP A 70 9.44 6.80 5.27
N ARG A 71 9.66 6.13 4.14
CA ARG A 71 8.74 6.13 3.02
C ARG A 71 7.98 4.82 2.95
N PHE A 72 6.70 4.89 2.61
CA PHE A 72 5.84 3.73 2.46
C PHE A 72 4.92 3.92 1.26
N GLU A 73 4.90 2.97 0.33
CA GLU A 73 3.96 3.02 -0.78
C GLU A 73 2.52 2.80 -0.28
N LEU A 74 1.58 3.67 -0.63
CA LEU A 74 0.20 3.60 -0.14
C LEU A 74 -0.55 2.31 -0.53
N LYS A 75 -0.16 1.68 -1.65
CA LYS A 75 -0.84 0.50 -2.19
C LYS A 75 -0.40 -0.80 -1.53
N SER A 76 0.90 -0.96 -1.31
CA SER A 76 1.50 -2.20 -0.81
C SER A 76 2.03 -2.09 0.62
N GLY A 77 2.24 -0.87 1.12
CA GLY A 77 2.91 -0.61 2.38
C GLY A 77 4.43 -0.80 2.32
N TRP A 78 4.98 -1.12 1.15
CA TRP A 78 6.40 -1.37 0.95
C TRP A 78 7.25 -0.13 1.23
N CYS A 79 8.39 -0.34 1.88
CA CYS A 79 9.37 0.71 2.14
C CYS A 79 10.54 0.65 1.14
N PRO A 80 10.79 1.70 0.34
CA PRO A 80 11.92 1.73 -0.57
C PRO A 80 13.28 1.80 0.12
N GLN A 81 13.36 2.36 1.34
CA GLN A 81 14.62 2.46 2.07
C GLN A 81 15.02 1.15 2.74
N ASN A 82 14.06 0.30 3.10
CA ASN A 82 14.33 -1.00 3.69
C ASN A 82 13.21 -2.01 3.33
N PRO A 83 13.47 -2.96 2.42
CA PRO A 83 12.48 -3.98 2.04
C PRO A 83 11.99 -4.87 3.20
N GLU A 84 12.73 -4.96 4.30
CA GLU A 84 12.30 -5.70 5.49
C GLU A 84 11.28 -4.92 6.34
N LEU A 85 11.11 -3.62 6.07
CA LEU A 85 10.15 -2.77 6.74
C LEU A 85 8.94 -2.54 5.83
N SER A 86 7.73 -2.71 6.37
CA SER A 86 6.50 -2.34 5.67
C SER A 86 5.42 -1.93 6.67
N THR A 87 4.49 -1.10 6.22
CA THR A 87 3.25 -0.82 6.97
C THR A 87 2.13 -1.73 6.49
N GLU A 88 1.20 -2.07 7.37
CA GLU A 88 0.04 -2.88 7.02
C GLU A 88 -0.94 -2.05 6.19
N VAL A 89 -1.42 -2.60 5.06
CA VAL A 89 -2.44 -1.97 4.21
C VAL A 89 -3.77 -2.69 4.40
N TYR A 90 -4.83 -1.90 4.62
CA TYR A 90 -6.18 -2.41 4.81
C TYR A 90 -7.02 -2.26 3.55
N PRO A 91 -7.66 -3.33 3.04
CA PRO A 91 -8.51 -3.24 1.86
C PRO A 91 -9.72 -2.32 2.10
N ILE A 92 -9.95 -1.42 1.16
CA ILE A 92 -11.09 -0.49 1.15
C ILE A 92 -12.15 -0.95 0.15
N LYS A 93 -13.42 -0.77 0.52
CA LYS A 93 -14.55 -0.76 -0.41
C LYS A 93 -15.30 0.55 -0.28
N VAL A 94 -15.71 1.11 -1.41
CA VAL A 94 -16.64 2.23 -1.46
C VAL A 94 -17.98 1.71 -1.95
N HIS A 95 -19.04 1.97 -1.20
CA HIS A 95 -20.41 1.61 -1.57
C HIS A 95 -21.39 2.65 -1.01
N ASP A 96 -22.31 3.13 -1.84
CA ASP A 96 -23.26 4.21 -1.51
C ASP A 96 -22.58 5.40 -0.82
N GLU A 97 -21.49 5.90 -1.43
CA GLU A 97 -20.71 7.06 -0.94
C GLU A 97 -20.15 6.89 0.48
N LYS A 98 -20.00 5.65 0.94
CA LYS A 98 -19.43 5.31 2.24
C LYS A 98 -18.19 4.46 2.06
N ILE A 99 -17.19 4.75 2.88
CA ILE A 99 -15.92 4.04 2.94
C ILE A 99 -16.07 2.90 3.94
N TYR A 100 -15.66 1.71 3.53
CA TYR A 100 -15.61 0.51 4.36
C TYR A 100 -14.21 -0.08 4.35
N ILE A 101 -13.72 -0.49 5.52
CA ILE A 101 -12.39 -1.07 5.69
C ILE A 101 -12.49 -2.51 6.17
N ARG A 102 -11.66 -3.39 5.62
CA ARG A 102 -11.46 -4.76 6.10
C ARG A 102 -10.23 -4.82 7.01
N LEU A 103 -10.43 -5.19 8.27
CA LEU A 103 -9.35 -5.33 9.25
C LEU A 103 -8.65 -6.69 9.21
N GLU A 104 -9.38 -7.74 8.83
CA GLU A 104 -8.85 -9.10 8.86
C GLU A 104 -7.98 -9.37 7.64
N LYS A 105 -6.69 -9.69 7.85
CA LYS A 105 -5.88 -10.28 6.78
C LYS A 105 -6.56 -11.55 6.27
N PRO A 106 -6.58 -11.83 4.96
CA PRO A 106 -6.92 -13.17 4.50
C PRO A 106 -6.01 -14.15 5.23
N LYS A 107 -6.60 -15.11 5.95
CA LYS A 107 -5.86 -16.17 6.63
C LYS A 107 -5.25 -17.04 5.53
N VAL A 108 -4.06 -16.68 5.08
CA VAL A 108 -3.23 -17.53 4.24
C VAL A 108 -2.63 -18.56 5.17
N GLU A 109 -3.22 -19.75 5.23
CA GLU A 109 -2.53 -20.91 5.79
C GLU A 109 -1.32 -21.18 4.87
N GLY A 110 -0.14 -20.73 5.29
CA GLY A 110 1.13 -21.02 4.61
C GLY A 110 1.90 -19.87 3.98
N ALA A 111 1.91 -18.64 4.54
CA ALA A 111 2.87 -17.62 4.13
C ALA A 111 3.97 -17.45 5.19
N ALA A 112 4.90 -18.40 5.22
CA ALA A 112 6.19 -18.24 5.86
C ALA A 112 7.17 -17.62 4.84
N GLY A 113 7.80 -16.52 5.24
CA GLY A 113 9.10 -16.11 4.70
C GLY A 113 9.08 -15.33 3.39
N SER A 114 9.94 -14.31 3.37
CA SER A 114 10.52 -13.74 2.16
C SER A 114 11.08 -14.89 1.30
N ALA A 115 10.36 -15.27 0.26
CA ALA A 115 10.88 -16.10 -0.80
C ALA A 115 10.79 -15.26 -2.07
N ALA A 116 11.96 -14.97 -2.65
CA ALA A 116 12.05 -14.55 -4.03
C ALA A 116 11.11 -15.45 -4.83
N ASN A 117 10.06 -14.85 -5.39
CA ASN A 117 9.01 -15.57 -6.10
C ASN A 117 9.68 -16.19 -7.33
N SER A 118 10.16 -17.42 -7.19
CA SER A 118 10.85 -18.11 -8.25
C SER A 118 9.83 -18.31 -9.36
N LEU A 119 10.13 -17.76 -10.53
CA LEU A 119 9.27 -17.90 -11.70
C LEU A 119 8.93 -19.39 -11.86
N PRO A 120 7.65 -19.77 -12.03
CA PRO A 120 7.28 -21.15 -12.26
C PRO A 120 8.16 -21.76 -13.36
N SER A 121 8.67 -22.96 -13.13
CA SER A 121 9.61 -23.65 -14.03
C SER A 121 9.06 -23.89 -15.44
N ASP A 122 7.75 -23.77 -15.62
CA ASP A 122 7.04 -23.94 -16.88
C ASP A 122 6.81 -22.63 -17.65
N ILE A 123 7.24 -21.48 -17.12
CA ILE A 123 7.16 -20.22 -17.89
C ILE A 123 8.19 -20.26 -19.00
N LYS A 124 7.71 -20.49 -20.23
CA LYS A 124 8.50 -20.34 -21.45
C LYS A 124 8.43 -18.89 -21.92
N PHE A 125 9.46 -18.10 -21.63
CA PHE A 125 9.65 -16.77 -22.22
C PHE A 125 10.76 -16.82 -23.27
N LYS A 126 10.54 -16.10 -24.38
CA LYS A 126 11.56 -15.88 -25.40
C LYS A 126 12.00 -14.44 -25.27
N ILE A 127 13.25 -14.20 -24.91
CA ILE A 127 13.85 -12.86 -24.92
C ILE A 127 14.28 -12.60 -26.36
N PRO A 128 13.59 -11.74 -27.14
CA PRO A 128 14.09 -11.37 -28.45
C PRO A 128 15.37 -10.55 -28.27
N THR A 129 16.39 -10.83 -29.07
CA THR A 129 17.55 -9.93 -29.18
C THR A 129 17.05 -8.60 -29.71
N ILE A 130 17.22 -7.51 -28.96
CA ILE A 130 17.06 -6.16 -29.48
C ILE A 130 18.10 -6.03 -30.60
N LEU A 131 17.63 -5.84 -31.84
CA LEU A 131 18.52 -5.58 -32.96
C LEU A 131 19.35 -4.34 -32.62
N LYS A 132 20.66 -4.40 -32.86
CA LYS A 132 21.51 -3.21 -32.72
C LYS A 132 20.85 -2.05 -33.49
N PRO A 133 20.82 -0.83 -32.92
CA PRO A 133 20.35 0.32 -33.65
C PRO A 133 21.12 0.39 -34.97
N ARG A 134 20.40 0.79 -36.03
CA ARG A 134 20.98 0.84 -37.39
C ARG A 134 22.15 1.81 -37.47
N ASN A 135 22.22 2.76 -36.55
CA ASN A 135 23.24 3.77 -36.47
C ASN A 135 24.22 3.44 -35.32
N PRO A 136 25.54 3.38 -35.58
CA PRO A 136 26.54 2.98 -34.57
C PRO A 136 26.76 4.00 -33.45
N ASP A 137 26.21 5.21 -33.60
CA ASP A 137 26.31 6.33 -32.66
C ASP A 137 25.08 6.45 -31.73
N GLU A 138 24.07 5.60 -31.91
CA GLU A 138 22.91 5.51 -31.01
C GLU A 138 23.19 4.41 -29.98
N GLU A 139 23.55 4.77 -28.74
CA GLU A 139 23.63 3.77 -27.66
C GLU A 139 22.22 3.39 -27.18
N LEU A 140 22.00 2.09 -26.94
CA LEU A 140 20.74 1.55 -26.40
C LEU A 140 20.52 1.95 -24.94
#